data_AF-A0A838QU95-F1
#
_entry.id   AF-A0A838QU95-F1
#
_cell.length_a   1.000
_cell.length_b   1.000
_cell.length_c   1.000
_cell.angle_alpha   90.00
_cell.angle_beta   90.00
_cell.angle_gamma   90.00
#
_symmetry.space_group_name_H-M   'P 1'
#
loop_
_entity.id
_entity.type
_entity.pdbx_description
1 polymer ?
#
loop_
_entity_poly.entity_id
_entity_poly.type
_entity_poly.pdbx_seq_one_letter_code
_entity_poly.pdbx_strand_id
1 'polypeptide(L)'
;MKQSDNVMKFNLLTIAYVFALLAAGMAVFGSMGLFIGACIVFFWVTMFREPSVFFWWVVGGLTAVVVIVMLLTPSVGSSRGGVRNSCLNNLKQIGLALSNYESAHGAYPPPFVADADGKPMHSWRVLILPYMEHQSLYAAYNFDEPWDGPNNRKLWDQMPDVYSCPGVDQARRRGVLSRDEAPEHTSHYVAVVDRSTIWNVDRPTSYSAISDGPSNTILLVEYSGGRLPWTAPVDLTLEEAIDELTSDNPQGHVHVIDSYFSTAMYHRFRLALFGDAHGRSFPGEMDREEARALLTIAGGEALDVET
;
A
#
# COMPACT_ATOMS: atom_id res chain seq x y z
N MET A 1 -23.41 35.25 -59.46
CA MET A 1 -23.33 36.28 -58.40
C MET A 1 -21.87 36.35 -57.96
N LYS A 2 -21.21 37.50 -58.18
CA LYS A 2 -19.77 37.70 -57.97
C LYS A 2 -19.39 37.49 -56.51
N GLN A 3 -18.46 36.57 -56.28
CA GLN A 3 -17.71 36.42 -55.04
C GLN A 3 -16.88 37.69 -54.85
N SER A 4 -17.19 38.48 -53.83
CA SER A 4 -16.39 39.67 -53.49
C SER A 4 -15.10 39.21 -52.83
N ASP A 5 -13.98 39.36 -53.54
CA ASP A 5 -12.65 39.19 -52.96
C ASP A 5 -12.48 40.16 -51.79
N ASN A 6 -12.52 39.63 -50.57
CA ASN A 6 -12.26 40.37 -49.34
C ASN A 6 -10.74 40.51 -49.18
N VAL A 7 -10.13 41.29 -50.07
CA VAL A 7 -8.72 41.67 -49.96
C VAL A 7 -8.62 42.68 -48.82
N MET A 8 -7.99 42.29 -47.71
CA MET A 8 -7.65 43.19 -46.61
C MET A 8 -6.93 44.42 -47.17
N LYS A 9 -7.59 45.58 -47.16
CA LYS A 9 -6.95 46.87 -47.40
C LYS A 9 -6.07 47.15 -46.18
N PHE A 10 -4.78 46.83 -46.26
CA PHE A 10 -3.79 47.24 -45.26
C PHE A 10 -3.81 48.77 -45.19
N ASN A 11 -4.44 49.31 -44.14
CA ASN A 11 -4.49 50.74 -43.92
C ASN A 11 -3.09 51.19 -43.45
N LEU A 12 -2.69 52.41 -43.79
CA LEU A 12 -1.35 52.95 -43.46
C LEU A 12 -1.05 52.83 -41.95
N LEU A 13 -2.11 52.93 -41.14
CA LEU A 13 -2.10 52.74 -39.70
C LEU A 13 -1.58 51.35 -39.28
N THR A 14 -1.98 50.28 -39.97
CA THR A 14 -1.57 48.90 -39.67
C THR A 14 -0.07 48.71 -39.87
N ILE A 15 0.47 49.29 -40.94
CA ILE A 15 1.90 49.24 -41.23
C ILE A 15 2.67 50.01 -40.16
N ALA A 16 2.17 51.18 -39.75
CA ALA A 16 2.77 51.96 -38.67
C ALA A 16 2.79 51.18 -37.33
N TYR A 17 1.72 50.44 -36.99
CA TYR A 17 1.69 49.59 -35.80
C TYR A 17 2.72 48.46 -35.83
N VAL A 18 2.92 47.81 -36.98
CA VAL A 18 3.94 46.75 -37.14
C VAL A 18 5.35 47.30 -36.91
N PHE A 19 5.68 48.45 -37.49
CA PHE A 19 6.97 49.09 -37.27
C PHE A 19 7.15 49.56 -35.82
N ALA A 20 6.11 50.12 -35.20
CA ALA A 20 6.15 50.54 -33.81
C ALA A 20 6.37 49.34 -32.87
N LEU A 21 5.70 48.21 -33.13
CA LEU A 21 5.88 46.96 -32.36
C LEU A 21 7.32 46.42 -32.48
N LEU A 22 7.87 46.36 -33.69
CA LEU A 22 9.24 45.89 -33.93
C LEU A 22 10.29 46.81 -33.30
N ALA A 23 10.10 48.13 -33.39
CA ALA A 23 10.98 49.11 -32.77
C ALA A 23 10.93 49.04 -31.23
N ALA A 24 9.73 48.92 -30.65
CA ALA A 24 9.57 48.72 -29.21
C ALA A 24 10.20 47.40 -28.74
N GLY A 25 9.99 46.31 -29.49
CA GLY A 25 10.62 45.02 -29.22
C GLY A 25 12.15 45.12 -29.22
N MET A 26 12.74 45.80 -30.20
CA MET A 26 14.19 46.06 -30.24
C MET A 26 14.68 46.89 -29.06
N ALA A 27 13.94 47.93 -28.68
CA ALA A 27 14.32 48.81 -27.58
C ALA A 27 14.39 48.07 -26.24
N VAL A 28 13.52 47.07 -26.03
CA VAL A 28 13.43 46.32 -24.77
C VAL A 28 14.32 45.07 -24.77
N PHE A 29 14.41 44.34 -25.89
CA PHE A 29 15.03 43.01 -25.95
C PHE A 29 16.18 42.89 -26.97
N GLY A 30 16.64 43.99 -27.55
CA GLY A 30 17.72 43.99 -28.54
C GLY A 30 17.36 43.20 -29.81
N SER A 31 18.32 42.46 -30.37
CA SER A 31 18.12 41.66 -31.59
C SER A 31 17.06 40.56 -31.41
N MET A 32 16.88 40.05 -30.19
CA MET A 32 15.83 39.07 -29.86
C MET A 32 14.43 39.68 -29.98
N GLY A 33 14.30 40.99 -29.79
CA GLY A 33 13.05 41.73 -29.96
C GLY A 33 12.52 41.76 -31.39
N LEU A 34 13.41 41.75 -32.40
CA LEU A 34 12.99 41.62 -33.81
C LEU A 34 12.37 40.26 -34.09
N PHE A 35 12.96 39.19 -33.54
CA PHE A 35 12.45 37.84 -33.71
C PHE A 35 11.06 37.70 -33.07
N ILE A 36 10.91 38.13 -31.82
CA ILE A 36 9.63 38.10 -31.10
C ILE A 36 8.58 38.94 -31.84
N GLY A 37 8.92 40.16 -32.25
CA GLY A 37 8.00 41.03 -32.98
C GLY A 37 7.61 40.45 -34.35
N ALA A 38 8.53 39.81 -35.07
CA ALA A 38 8.23 39.14 -36.33
C ALA A 38 7.29 37.94 -36.12
N CYS A 39 7.47 37.16 -35.05
CA CYS A 39 6.55 36.08 -34.68
C CYS A 39 5.15 36.60 -34.35
N ILE A 40 5.04 37.74 -33.64
CA ILE A 40 3.74 38.36 -33.30
C ILE A 40 3.04 38.87 -34.57
N VAL A 41 3.76 39.52 -35.48
CA VAL A 41 3.20 40.02 -36.75
C VAL A 41 2.78 38.86 -37.64
N PHE A 42 3.60 37.80 -37.73
CA PHE A 42 3.25 36.58 -38.45
C PHE A 42 1.98 35.95 -37.87
N PHE A 43 1.91 35.79 -36.54
CA PHE A 43 0.71 35.30 -35.85
C PHE A 43 -0.52 36.18 -36.16
N TRP A 44 -0.40 37.50 -36.03
CA TRP A 44 -1.48 38.46 -36.30
C TRP A 44 -1.99 38.39 -37.74
N VAL A 45 -1.08 38.31 -38.72
CA VAL A 45 -1.43 38.16 -40.15
C VAL A 45 -2.11 36.83 -40.41
N THR A 46 -1.58 35.72 -39.89
CA THR A 46 -2.21 34.39 -40.04
C THR A 46 -3.58 34.31 -39.37
N MET A 47 -3.78 35.02 -38.25
CA MET A 47 -5.03 35.05 -37.50
C MET A 47 -6.14 35.80 -38.23
N PHE A 48 -5.84 36.96 -38.82
CA PHE A 48 -6.85 37.84 -39.42
C PHE A 48 -7.02 37.69 -40.93
N ARG A 49 -6.09 37.01 -41.62
CA ARG A 49 -6.14 36.85 -43.09
C ARG A 49 -6.98 35.65 -43.53
N GLU A 50 -6.97 34.55 -42.79
CA GLU A 50 -7.75 33.36 -43.10
C GLU A 50 -8.42 32.82 -41.83
N PRO A 51 -9.74 33.04 -41.64
CA PRO A 51 -10.47 32.56 -40.47
C PRO A 51 -10.37 31.03 -40.26
N SER A 52 -10.19 30.29 -41.37
CA SER A 52 -9.94 28.84 -41.37
C SER A 52 -8.60 28.48 -40.72
N VAL A 53 -7.55 29.29 -40.90
CA VAL A 53 -6.23 29.06 -40.30
C VAL A 53 -6.27 29.35 -38.80
N PHE A 54 -6.98 30.41 -38.38
CA PHE A 54 -7.21 30.68 -36.96
C PHE A 54 -7.89 29.52 -36.24
N PHE A 55 -8.92 28.93 -36.85
CA PHE A 55 -9.59 27.75 -36.31
C PHE A 55 -8.60 26.61 -36.04
N TRP A 56 -7.72 26.29 -37.00
CA TRP A 56 -6.73 25.22 -36.82
C TRP A 56 -5.66 25.52 -35.78
N TRP A 57 -5.24 26.78 -35.59
CA TRP A 57 -4.32 27.17 -34.52
C TRP A 57 -4.95 27.04 -33.14
N VAL A 58 -6.21 27.47 -32.98
CA VAL A 58 -6.95 27.33 -31.73
C VAL A 58 -7.18 25.85 -31.41
N VAL A 59 -7.59 25.06 -32.40
CA VAL A 59 -7.74 23.60 -32.24
C VAL A 59 -6.41 22.97 -31.86
N GLY A 60 -5.32 23.24 -32.59
CA GLY A 60 -3.99 22.69 -32.30
C GLY A 60 -3.47 23.06 -30.91
N GLY A 61 -3.66 24.32 -30.48
CA GLY A 61 -3.30 24.79 -29.15
C GLY A 61 -4.12 24.10 -28.05
N LEU A 62 -5.44 24.02 -28.22
CA LEU A 62 -6.32 23.31 -27.27
C LEU A 62 -5.97 21.81 -27.20
N THR A 63 -5.70 21.17 -28.35
CA THR A 63 -5.26 19.77 -28.39
C THR A 63 -3.93 19.59 -27.69
N ALA A 64 -2.95 20.47 -27.90
CA ALA A 64 -1.66 20.41 -27.21
C ALA A 64 -1.83 20.55 -25.68
N VAL A 65 -2.67 21.49 -25.23
CA VAL A 65 -2.99 21.64 -23.80
C VAL A 65 -3.66 20.38 -23.25
N VAL A 66 -4.64 19.79 -23.96
CA VAL A 66 -5.30 18.55 -23.54
C VAL A 66 -4.31 17.39 -23.47
N VAL A 67 -3.43 17.24 -24.47
CA VAL A 67 -2.39 16.19 -24.49
C VAL A 67 -1.37 16.40 -23.39
N ILE A 68 -0.92 17.62 -23.15
CA ILE A 68 0.00 17.95 -22.05
C ILE A 68 -0.68 17.66 -20.71
N VAL A 69 -1.95 18.05 -20.52
CA VAL A 69 -2.70 17.70 -19.31
C VAL A 69 -2.81 16.19 -19.17
N MET A 70 -3.13 15.43 -20.21
CA MET A 70 -3.19 13.97 -20.16
C MET A 70 -1.83 13.31 -19.83
N LEU A 71 -0.73 13.86 -20.33
CA LEU A 71 0.63 13.36 -20.09
C LEU A 71 1.17 13.77 -18.71
N LEU A 72 0.78 14.95 -18.22
CA LEU A 72 1.20 15.47 -16.92
C LEU A 72 0.27 15.03 -15.79
N THR A 73 -0.98 14.68 -16.08
CA THR A 73 -1.80 13.95 -15.12
C THR A 73 -1.16 12.58 -14.93
N PRO A 74 -0.64 12.27 -13.74
CA PRO A 74 -0.16 10.93 -13.45
C PRO A 74 -1.29 9.96 -13.78
N SER A 75 -0.97 8.84 -14.45
CA SER A 75 -1.87 7.70 -14.65
C SER A 75 -2.81 7.57 -13.44
N VAL A 76 -4.09 7.87 -13.64
CA VAL A 76 -5.10 7.88 -12.58
C VAL A 76 -5.48 6.45 -12.15
N GLY A 77 -4.65 5.46 -12.49
CA GLY A 77 -4.96 4.03 -12.42
C GLY A 77 -4.50 3.30 -11.15
N SER A 78 -3.85 3.94 -10.16
CA SER A 78 -3.22 3.14 -9.10
C SER A 78 -3.10 3.77 -7.70
N SER A 79 -3.87 4.80 -7.34
CA SER A 79 -3.78 5.35 -5.97
C SER A 79 -4.76 4.73 -4.95
N ARG A 80 -5.61 3.79 -5.36
CA ARG A 80 -6.69 3.25 -4.50
C ARG A 80 -6.33 1.98 -3.71
N GLY A 81 -5.08 1.53 -3.74
CA GLY A 81 -4.65 0.32 -3.03
C GLY A 81 -3.18 0.23 -2.66
N GLY A 82 -2.36 1.28 -2.85
CA GLY A 82 -0.90 1.19 -2.68
C GLY A 82 -0.47 0.75 -1.28
N VAL A 83 -1.08 1.32 -0.24
CA VAL A 83 -0.70 1.05 1.16
C VAL A 83 -1.23 -0.30 1.63
N ARG A 84 -2.49 -0.63 1.32
CA ARG A 84 -3.04 -1.97 1.56
C ARG A 84 -2.23 -3.06 0.87
N ASN A 85 -1.87 -2.85 -0.40
CA ASN A 85 -1.04 -3.78 -1.14
C ASN A 85 0.37 -3.89 -0.55
N SER A 86 0.88 -2.82 0.08
CA SER A 86 2.14 -2.87 0.80
C SER A 86 2.03 -3.74 2.06
N CYS A 87 0.96 -3.60 2.85
CA CYS A 87 0.70 -4.47 4.00
C CYS A 87 0.49 -5.94 3.56
N LEU A 88 -0.24 -6.16 2.46
CA LEU A 88 -0.41 -7.50 1.87
C LEU A 88 0.93 -8.09 1.39
N ASN A 89 1.81 -7.27 0.81
CA ASN A 89 3.13 -7.71 0.38
C ASN A 89 4.04 -8.05 1.56
N ASN A 90 3.90 -7.36 2.70
CA ASN A 90 4.58 -7.72 3.93
C ASN A 90 4.11 -9.09 4.45
N LEU A 91 2.79 -9.32 4.50
CA LEU A 91 2.23 -10.65 4.80
C LEU A 91 2.77 -11.73 3.87
N LYS A 92 2.83 -11.48 2.56
CA LYS A 92 3.37 -12.45 1.59
C LYS A 92 4.86 -12.73 1.80
N GLN A 93 5.66 -11.73 2.16
CA GLN A 93 7.08 -11.93 2.51
C GLN A 93 7.23 -12.79 3.76
N ILE A 94 6.42 -12.55 4.80
CA ILE A 94 6.36 -13.40 5.98
C ILE A 94 5.92 -14.82 5.61
N GLY A 95 4.90 -14.95 4.75
CA GLY A 95 4.41 -16.24 4.26
C GLY A 95 5.46 -17.05 3.51
N LEU A 96 6.27 -16.38 2.69
CA LEU A 96 7.41 -17.02 2.02
C LEU A 96 8.44 -17.52 3.03
N ALA A 97 8.76 -16.71 4.06
CA ALA A 97 9.68 -17.12 5.12
C ALA A 97 9.15 -18.31 5.93
N LEU A 98 7.85 -18.30 6.25
CA LEU A 98 7.17 -19.42 6.93
C LEU A 98 7.18 -20.69 6.07
N SER A 99 6.96 -20.56 4.76
CA SER A 99 7.02 -21.69 3.81
C SER A 99 8.43 -22.27 3.71
N ASN A 100 9.45 -21.41 3.71
CA ASN A 100 10.86 -21.85 3.71
C ASN A 100 11.23 -22.53 5.04
N TYR A 101 10.75 -22.01 6.17
CA TYR A 101 10.90 -22.67 7.47
C TYR A 101 10.22 -24.06 7.45
N GLU A 102 8.98 -24.13 6.99
CA GLU A 102 8.22 -25.40 6.89
C GLU A 102 8.96 -26.41 6.01
N SER A 103 9.47 -25.98 4.85
CA SER A 103 10.24 -26.84 3.96
C SER A 103 11.55 -27.36 4.59
N ALA A 104 12.20 -26.56 5.43
CA ALA A 104 13.45 -26.92 6.08
C ALA A 104 13.25 -27.80 7.33
N HIS A 105 12.15 -27.62 8.05
CA HIS A 105 11.87 -28.27 9.34
C HIS A 105 10.78 -29.35 9.27
N GLY A 106 10.08 -29.48 8.13
CA GLY A 106 8.96 -30.39 7.92
C GLY A 106 7.64 -29.97 8.59
N ALA A 107 7.62 -28.79 9.22
CA ALA A 107 6.46 -28.22 9.88
C ALA A 107 6.61 -26.70 10.06
N TYR A 108 5.50 -25.99 10.12
CA TYR A 108 5.46 -24.58 10.50
C TYR A 108 6.10 -24.38 11.88
N PRO A 109 6.66 -23.18 12.16
CA PRO A 109 7.23 -22.90 13.47
C PRO A 109 6.16 -23.03 14.56
N PRO A 110 6.53 -23.43 15.79
CA PRO A 110 5.62 -23.36 16.91
C PRO A 110 5.25 -21.89 17.17
N PRO A 111 4.06 -21.60 17.75
CA PRO A 111 3.67 -20.22 18.07
C PRO A 111 4.68 -19.54 19.00
N PHE A 112 5.28 -20.31 19.90
CA PHE A 112 6.39 -19.89 20.74
C PHE A 112 7.28 -21.07 21.12
N VAL A 113 8.53 -20.77 21.48
CA VAL A 113 9.41 -21.70 22.18
C VAL A 113 9.26 -21.44 23.67
N ALA A 114 9.02 -22.49 24.46
CA ALA A 114 8.89 -22.41 25.91
C ALA A 114 10.15 -22.88 26.64
N ASP A 115 10.33 -22.45 27.89
CA ASP A 115 11.30 -23.06 28.80
C ASP A 115 10.82 -24.42 29.35
N ALA A 116 11.62 -25.03 30.23
CA ALA A 116 11.31 -26.31 30.85
C ALA A 116 10.03 -26.32 31.70
N ASP A 117 9.61 -25.15 32.19
CA ASP A 117 8.39 -24.97 32.98
C ASP A 117 7.18 -24.62 32.11
N GLY A 118 7.35 -24.59 30.78
CA GLY A 118 6.29 -24.27 29.82
C GLY A 118 6.03 -22.77 29.67
N LYS A 119 6.88 -21.89 30.22
CA LYS A 119 6.73 -20.45 30.07
C LYS A 119 7.17 -20.03 28.65
N PRO A 120 6.34 -19.30 27.88
CA PRO A 120 6.72 -18.79 26.57
C PRO A 120 7.96 -17.88 26.63
N MET A 121 9.04 -18.28 25.96
CA MET A 121 10.32 -17.59 25.93
C MET A 121 10.54 -16.80 24.64
N HIS A 122 10.21 -17.37 23.48
CA HIS A 122 10.57 -16.78 22.18
C HIS A 122 9.43 -16.88 21.17
N SER A 123 9.21 -15.80 20.41
CA SER A 123 8.19 -15.73 19.36
C SER A 123 8.59 -16.49 18.10
N TRP A 124 7.60 -17.04 17.37
CA TRP A 124 7.79 -17.56 16.02
C TRP A 124 8.42 -16.54 15.06
N ARG A 125 8.15 -15.25 15.28
CA ARG A 125 8.73 -14.14 14.50
C ARG A 125 10.26 -14.18 14.54
N VAL A 126 10.84 -14.42 15.72
CA VAL A 126 12.29 -14.53 15.87
C VAL A 126 12.82 -15.73 15.09
N LEU A 127 12.12 -16.86 15.11
CA LEU A 127 12.54 -18.11 14.45
C LEU A 127 12.65 -17.98 12.93
N ILE A 128 11.84 -17.12 12.32
CA ILE A 128 11.82 -16.96 10.86
C ILE A 128 12.78 -15.91 10.32
N LEU A 129 13.46 -15.12 11.17
CA LEU A 129 14.42 -14.09 10.73
C LEU A 129 15.47 -14.59 9.72
N PRO A 130 16.09 -15.78 9.88
CA PRO A 130 17.07 -16.26 8.92
C PRO A 130 16.51 -16.49 7.51
N TYR A 131 15.19 -16.70 7.41
CA TYR A 131 14.47 -16.91 6.14
C TYR A 131 13.98 -15.60 5.51
N MET A 132 14.31 -14.46 6.13
CA MET A 132 14.00 -13.10 5.67
C MET A 132 15.26 -12.24 5.53
N GLU A 133 16.44 -12.85 5.38
CA GLU A 133 17.73 -12.15 5.29
C GLU A 133 18.08 -11.28 6.52
N HIS A 134 17.59 -11.67 7.70
CA HIS A 134 17.89 -11.03 8.98
C HIS A 134 18.83 -11.86 9.86
N GLN A 135 19.85 -12.51 9.27
CA GLN A 135 20.77 -13.41 9.98
C GLN A 135 21.59 -12.67 11.05
N SER A 136 21.98 -11.42 10.82
CA SER A 136 22.71 -10.60 11.81
C SER A 136 21.85 -10.28 13.05
N LEU A 137 20.58 -9.96 12.84
CA LEU A 137 19.62 -9.71 13.92
C LEU A 137 19.32 -10.99 14.70
N TYR A 138 19.16 -12.11 14.00
CA TYR A 138 19.00 -13.43 14.63
C TYR A 138 20.21 -13.80 15.49
N ALA A 139 21.43 -13.59 14.99
CA ALA A 139 22.66 -13.86 15.74
C ALA A 139 22.85 -12.93 16.96
N ALA A 140 22.26 -11.73 16.93
CA ALA A 140 22.29 -10.79 18.06
C ALA A 140 21.26 -11.14 19.14
N TYR A 141 20.23 -11.93 18.82
CA TYR A 141 19.19 -12.36 19.75
C TYR A 141 19.71 -13.45 20.69
N ASN A 142 19.44 -13.31 21.99
CA ASN A 142 19.89 -14.25 23.00
C ASN A 142 18.76 -15.22 23.37
N PHE A 143 18.93 -16.50 22.99
CA PHE A 143 17.96 -17.56 23.30
C PHE A 143 18.08 -18.10 24.74
N ASP A 144 19.12 -17.72 25.49
CA ASP A 144 19.29 -18.13 26.89
C ASP A 144 18.51 -17.23 27.88
N GLU A 145 17.81 -16.20 27.39
CA GLU A 145 16.99 -15.28 28.18
C GLU A 145 15.60 -15.09 27.57
N PRO A 146 14.57 -14.72 28.35
CA PRO A 146 13.25 -14.47 27.79
C PRO A 146 13.28 -13.33 26.75
N TRP A 147 12.24 -13.27 25.92
CA TRP A 147 12.07 -12.22 24.90
C TRP A 147 12.13 -10.78 25.43
N ASP A 148 11.79 -10.55 26.70
CA ASP A 148 11.85 -9.26 27.40
C ASP A 148 13.09 -9.15 28.32
N GLY A 149 14.06 -10.05 28.14
CA GLY A 149 15.35 -10.03 28.80
C GLY A 149 16.15 -8.74 28.54
N PRO A 150 17.17 -8.45 29.36
CA PRO A 150 17.94 -7.22 29.26
C PRO A 150 18.72 -7.07 27.95
N ASN A 151 19.06 -8.14 27.25
CA ASN A 151 19.71 -8.08 25.95
C ASN A 151 18.69 -8.04 24.81
N ASN A 152 17.65 -8.87 24.86
CA ASN A 152 16.61 -8.95 23.83
C ASN A 152 15.79 -7.65 23.73
N ARG A 153 15.52 -6.96 24.85
CA ARG A 153 14.86 -5.63 24.83
C ARG A 153 15.60 -4.57 24.02
N LYS A 154 16.93 -4.66 23.92
CA LYS A 154 17.73 -3.70 23.12
C LYS A 154 17.51 -3.87 21.62
N LEU A 155 16.89 -4.98 21.20
CA LEU A 155 16.60 -5.29 19.80
C LEU A 155 15.18 -4.85 19.38
N TRP A 156 14.36 -4.34 20.29
CA TRP A 156 12.99 -3.93 19.97
C TRP A 156 12.95 -2.80 18.92
N ASP A 157 13.87 -1.84 19.00
CA ASP A 157 13.98 -0.74 18.03
C ASP A 157 14.54 -1.19 16.67
N GLN A 158 15.07 -2.43 16.58
CA GLN A 158 15.57 -3.05 15.36
C GLN A 158 14.54 -3.97 14.71
N MET A 159 13.25 -3.75 14.97
CA MET A 159 12.17 -4.51 14.37
C MET A 159 12.26 -4.49 12.83
N PRO A 160 12.24 -5.65 12.16
CA PRO A 160 12.09 -5.71 10.71
C PRO A 160 10.84 -4.98 10.22
N ASP A 161 10.99 -4.11 9.22
CA ASP A 161 9.89 -3.34 8.64
C ASP A 161 8.75 -4.22 8.12
N VAL A 162 9.06 -5.47 7.73
CA VAL A 162 8.09 -6.46 7.25
C VAL A 162 7.05 -6.84 8.31
N TYR A 163 7.32 -6.65 9.60
CA TYR A 163 6.32 -6.88 10.66
C TYR A 163 5.35 -5.72 10.86
N SER A 164 5.67 -4.54 10.31
CA SER A 164 4.79 -3.39 10.39
C SER A 164 3.89 -3.27 9.15
N CYS A 165 2.64 -2.84 9.33
CA CYS A 165 1.80 -2.43 8.21
C CYS A 165 1.99 -0.92 7.96
N PRO A 166 2.46 -0.49 6.78
CA PRO A 166 2.58 0.93 6.43
C PRO A 166 1.29 1.74 6.57
N GLY A 167 0.12 1.09 6.56
CA GLY A 167 -1.19 1.73 6.80
C GLY A 167 -1.29 2.40 8.15
N VAL A 168 -0.71 1.80 9.18
CA VAL A 168 -0.73 2.34 10.55
C VAL A 168 0.13 3.60 10.65
N ASP A 169 1.32 3.58 10.05
CA ASP A 169 2.19 4.75 10.00
C ASP A 169 1.57 5.91 9.22
N GLN A 170 0.89 5.61 8.12
CA GLN A 170 0.18 6.63 7.34
C GLN A 170 -0.99 7.22 8.13
N ALA A 171 -1.79 6.37 8.79
CA ALA A 171 -2.88 6.80 9.66
C ALA A 171 -2.37 7.72 10.78
N ARG A 172 -1.24 7.37 11.40
CA ARG A 172 -0.58 8.17 12.43
C ARG A 172 -0.08 9.53 11.92
N ARG A 173 0.60 9.57 10.77
CA ARG A 173 1.07 10.83 10.14
C ARG A 173 -0.07 11.78 9.76
N ARG A 174 -1.25 11.23 9.51
CA ARG A 174 -2.47 11.98 9.16
C ARG A 174 -3.29 12.38 10.40
N GLY A 175 -2.86 12.01 11.61
CA GLY A 175 -3.57 12.32 12.86
C GLY A 175 -4.85 11.49 13.07
N VAL A 176 -4.95 10.34 12.40
CA VAL A 176 -6.10 9.41 12.50
C VAL A 176 -5.97 8.53 13.73
N LEU A 177 -4.75 8.04 13.96
CA LEU A 177 -4.37 7.27 15.14
C LEU A 177 -3.36 8.09 15.94
N SER A 178 -3.54 8.13 17.25
CA SER A 178 -2.55 8.64 18.18
C SER A 178 -1.37 7.67 18.31
N ARG A 179 -0.26 8.16 18.91
CA ARG A 179 0.88 7.30 19.25
C ARG A 179 0.54 6.24 20.30
N ASP A 180 -0.49 6.46 21.10
CA ASP A 180 -0.94 5.52 22.13
C ASP A 180 -1.79 4.40 21.51
N GLU A 181 -2.59 4.73 20.49
CA GLU A 181 -3.38 3.76 19.71
C GLU A 181 -2.51 2.95 18.74
N ALA A 182 -1.46 3.56 18.18
CA ALA A 182 -0.55 2.93 17.22
C ALA A 182 0.93 3.20 17.57
N PRO A 183 1.48 2.45 18.53
CA PRO A 183 2.87 2.63 18.96
C PRO A 183 3.87 2.26 17.86
N GLU A 184 5.04 2.89 17.88
CA GLU A 184 6.13 2.51 16.98
C GLU A 184 6.69 1.13 17.35
N HIS A 185 7.30 0.46 16.38
CA HIS A 185 7.98 -0.83 16.58
C HIS A 185 7.06 -1.95 17.13
N THR A 186 5.80 -1.95 16.70
CA THR A 186 4.83 -3.02 16.98
C THR A 186 4.58 -3.88 15.75
N SER A 187 4.49 -5.18 15.97
CA SER A 187 4.08 -6.14 14.95
C SER A 187 2.58 -6.00 14.70
N HIS A 188 2.20 -5.98 13.42
CA HIS A 188 0.81 -5.87 12.96
C HIS A 188 0.29 -7.17 12.34
N TYR A 189 1.08 -8.23 12.35
CA TYR A 189 0.71 -9.54 11.83
C TYR A 189 0.85 -10.56 12.95
N VAL A 190 -0.21 -11.31 13.21
CA VAL A 190 -0.33 -12.23 14.34
C VAL A 190 -0.78 -13.61 13.89
N ALA A 191 -0.27 -14.61 14.61
CA ALA A 191 -0.75 -15.97 14.55
C ALA A 191 -2.08 -16.09 15.31
N VAL A 192 -2.81 -17.17 15.04
CA VAL A 192 -4.01 -17.55 15.78
C VAL A 192 -3.74 -18.88 16.47
N VAL A 193 -3.49 -18.83 17.76
CA VAL A 193 -2.96 -19.92 18.58
C VAL A 193 -4.10 -20.74 19.16
N ASP A 194 -4.25 -21.98 18.68
CA ASP A 194 -5.21 -22.96 19.20
C ASP A 194 -4.81 -24.38 18.77
N ARG A 195 -5.36 -25.41 19.44
CA ARG A 195 -5.13 -26.82 19.08
C ARG A 195 -5.71 -27.20 17.71
N SER A 196 -6.61 -26.39 17.16
CA SER A 196 -7.27 -26.63 15.86
C SER A 196 -6.74 -25.77 14.71
N THR A 197 -5.82 -24.83 14.96
CA THR A 197 -5.26 -23.95 13.92
C THR A 197 -3.92 -24.49 13.40
N ILE A 198 -3.33 -23.80 12.40
CA ILE A 198 -1.97 -24.11 11.95
C ILE A 198 -0.97 -23.92 13.11
N TRP A 199 -1.20 -22.92 13.96
CA TRP A 199 -0.37 -22.56 15.11
C TRP A 199 -0.71 -23.37 16.36
N ASN A 200 -0.62 -24.69 16.21
CA ASN A 200 -0.95 -25.64 17.25
C ASN A 200 0.09 -25.61 18.39
N VAL A 201 -0.41 -25.55 19.63
CA VAL A 201 0.41 -25.48 20.86
C VAL A 201 0.94 -26.82 21.35
N ASP A 202 0.31 -27.93 20.97
CA ASP A 202 0.68 -29.28 21.43
C ASP A 202 1.60 -30.01 20.46
N ARG A 203 1.50 -29.70 19.16
CA ARG A 203 2.21 -30.40 18.10
C ARG A 203 2.57 -29.48 16.93
N PRO A 204 3.68 -29.74 16.22
CA PRO A 204 3.97 -29.08 14.97
C PRO A 204 2.91 -29.42 13.90
N THR A 205 2.57 -28.44 13.07
CA THR A 205 1.66 -28.61 11.93
C THR A 205 2.46 -28.53 10.62
N SER A 206 2.40 -29.56 9.78
CA SER A 206 2.99 -29.53 8.43
C SER A 206 2.02 -28.99 7.40
N TYR A 207 2.53 -28.56 6.24
CA TYR A 207 1.71 -28.12 5.11
C TYR A 207 0.69 -29.20 4.71
N SER A 208 1.09 -30.47 4.72
CA SER A 208 0.23 -31.61 4.40
C SER A 208 -0.81 -31.95 5.46
N ALA A 209 -0.70 -31.40 6.68
CA ALA A 209 -1.64 -31.66 7.77
C ALA A 209 -2.90 -30.76 7.70
N ILE A 210 -2.92 -29.77 6.80
CA ILE A 210 -4.04 -28.86 6.59
C ILE A 210 -5.09 -29.55 5.71
N SER A 211 -6.10 -30.18 6.33
CA SER A 211 -7.09 -31.00 5.61
C SER A 211 -8.07 -30.19 4.77
N ASP A 212 -8.39 -28.95 5.17
CA ASP A 212 -9.30 -28.07 4.41
C ASP A 212 -8.65 -27.44 3.17
N GLY A 213 -7.34 -27.66 3.00
CA GLY A 213 -6.55 -27.06 1.96
C GLY A 213 -5.85 -25.79 2.45
N PRO A 214 -4.53 -25.63 2.20
CA PRO A 214 -3.78 -24.44 2.59
C PRO A 214 -4.33 -23.12 2.03
N SER A 215 -5.01 -23.16 0.88
CA SER A 215 -5.68 -21.99 0.29
C SER A 215 -6.99 -21.60 1.00
N ASN A 216 -7.50 -22.41 1.91
CA ASN A 216 -8.74 -22.15 2.65
C ASN A 216 -8.51 -21.99 4.15
N THR A 217 -7.27 -22.18 4.63
CA THR A 217 -6.92 -22.00 6.04
C THR A 217 -6.04 -20.77 6.22
N ILE A 218 -6.47 -19.85 7.08
CA ILE A 218 -5.74 -18.66 7.48
C ILE A 218 -4.50 -19.06 8.29
N LEU A 219 -3.35 -18.57 7.84
CA LEU A 219 -2.06 -18.69 8.48
C LEU A 219 -1.75 -17.47 9.36
N LEU A 220 -1.98 -16.24 8.90
CA LEU A 220 -1.75 -15.03 9.71
C LEU A 220 -2.89 -14.04 9.53
N VAL A 221 -3.16 -13.27 10.58
CA VAL A 221 -4.15 -12.19 10.57
C VAL A 221 -3.44 -10.86 10.80
N GLU A 222 -3.87 -9.83 10.07
CA GLU A 222 -3.49 -8.46 10.35
C GLU A 222 -4.24 -7.92 11.59
N TYR A 223 -3.49 -7.38 12.55
CA TYR A 223 -3.97 -7.01 13.88
C TYR A 223 -3.39 -5.67 14.35
N SER A 224 -4.28 -4.76 14.73
CA SER A 224 -3.93 -3.38 15.15
C SER A 224 -4.07 -3.16 16.65
N GLY A 225 -4.52 -4.18 17.39
CA GLY A 225 -4.80 -4.07 18.82
C GLY A 225 -3.54 -4.13 19.69
N GLY A 226 -2.76 -3.06 19.74
CA GLY A 226 -1.90 -2.80 20.88
C GLY A 226 -0.40 -3.03 20.70
N ARG A 227 0.29 -3.12 21.85
CA ARG A 227 1.76 -3.07 21.96
C ARG A 227 2.34 -4.48 21.90
N LEU A 228 2.59 -4.95 20.68
CA LEU A 228 3.24 -6.25 20.44
C LEU A 228 4.66 -6.05 19.93
N PRO A 229 5.69 -6.04 20.81
CA PRO A 229 7.07 -6.14 20.36
C PRO A 229 7.26 -7.39 19.50
N TRP A 230 7.99 -7.29 18.41
CA TRP A 230 8.19 -8.42 17.49
C TRP A 230 8.85 -9.65 18.12
N THR A 231 9.56 -9.49 19.24
CA THR A 231 10.16 -10.60 19.97
C THR A 231 9.17 -11.31 20.91
N ALA A 232 8.02 -10.69 21.21
CA ALA A 232 7.08 -11.19 22.19
C ALA A 232 6.32 -12.43 21.65
N PRO A 233 6.27 -13.53 22.44
CA PRO A 233 5.50 -14.73 22.11
C PRO A 233 4.01 -14.54 22.45
N VAL A 234 3.41 -13.47 21.94
CA VAL A 234 2.01 -13.10 22.18
C VAL A 234 1.32 -12.96 20.83
N ASP A 235 0.21 -13.66 20.69
CA ASP A 235 -0.60 -13.79 19.48
C ASP A 235 -2.07 -14.03 19.91
N LEU A 236 -3.01 -14.04 18.96
CA LEU A 236 -4.43 -14.13 19.27
C LEU A 236 -4.83 -15.58 19.62
N THR A 237 -5.73 -15.74 20.57
CA THR A 237 -6.50 -16.99 20.71
C THR A 237 -7.52 -17.14 19.58
N LEU A 238 -8.06 -18.34 19.39
CA LEU A 238 -9.10 -18.58 18.39
C LEU A 238 -10.33 -17.67 18.59
N GLU A 239 -10.81 -17.50 19.82
CA GLU A 239 -11.96 -16.64 20.09
C GLU A 239 -11.64 -15.16 19.84
N GLU A 240 -10.46 -14.68 20.25
CA GLU A 240 -10.04 -13.30 19.97
C GLU A 240 -9.89 -13.05 18.46
N ALA A 241 -9.42 -14.03 17.70
CA ALA A 241 -9.33 -13.92 16.25
C ALA A 241 -10.69 -13.95 15.56
N ILE A 242 -11.64 -14.76 16.04
CA ILE A 242 -13.03 -14.74 15.56
C ILE A 242 -13.68 -13.40 15.90
N ASP A 243 -13.53 -12.92 17.13
CA ASP A 243 -14.05 -11.62 17.55
C ASP A 243 -13.42 -10.49 16.73
N GLU A 244 -12.11 -10.57 16.46
CA GLU A 244 -11.46 -9.67 15.52
C GLU A 244 -12.15 -9.79 14.17
N LEU A 245 -12.08 -10.90 13.44
CA LEU A 245 -12.62 -11.06 12.07
C LEU A 245 -14.11 -10.73 11.92
N THR A 246 -14.92 -10.95 12.94
CA THR A 246 -16.37 -10.71 12.92
C THR A 246 -16.79 -9.36 13.48
N SER A 247 -15.93 -8.63 14.20
CA SER A 247 -16.34 -7.36 14.80
C SER A 247 -16.57 -6.26 13.77
N ASP A 248 -17.59 -5.44 14.04
CA ASP A 248 -17.89 -4.19 13.31
C ASP A 248 -16.96 -3.04 13.69
N ASN A 249 -15.97 -3.31 14.55
CA ASN A 249 -15.12 -2.31 15.17
C ASN A 249 -14.51 -1.39 14.09
N PRO A 250 -14.87 -0.09 14.07
CA PRO A 250 -14.35 0.84 13.08
C PRO A 250 -12.84 1.10 13.25
N GLN A 251 -12.25 0.67 14.37
CA GLN A 251 -10.81 0.68 14.63
C GLN A 251 -10.08 -0.59 14.17
N GLY A 252 -10.74 -1.52 13.46
CA GLY A 252 -10.02 -2.54 12.69
C GLY A 252 -8.94 -1.91 11.80
N HIS A 253 -7.95 -2.71 11.37
CA HIS A 253 -6.70 -2.20 10.80
C HIS A 253 -6.91 -1.04 9.80
N VAL A 254 -6.33 0.13 10.11
CA VAL A 254 -6.60 1.35 9.36
C VAL A 254 -5.76 1.40 8.09
N HIS A 255 -6.43 1.30 6.94
CA HIS A 255 -5.84 1.54 5.63
C HIS A 255 -6.34 2.87 5.06
N VAL A 256 -5.45 3.86 4.92
CA VAL A 256 -5.82 5.18 4.39
C VAL A 256 -5.73 5.17 2.86
N ILE A 257 -6.83 5.55 2.18
CA ILE A 257 -6.85 5.69 0.72
C ILE A 257 -6.66 7.15 0.35
N ASP A 258 -5.50 7.45 -0.24
CA ASP A 258 -5.22 8.78 -0.78
C ASP A 258 -5.69 8.87 -2.24
N SER A 259 -6.62 9.79 -2.50
CA SER A 259 -6.93 10.24 -3.85
C SER A 259 -6.62 11.73 -4.00
N TYR A 260 -6.30 12.15 -5.23
CA TYR A 260 -5.94 13.54 -5.55
C TYR A 260 -6.99 14.58 -5.12
N PHE A 261 -8.27 14.18 -5.02
CA PHE A 261 -9.39 15.07 -4.76
C PHE A 261 -10.09 14.82 -3.42
N SER A 262 -9.83 13.68 -2.78
CA SER A 262 -10.35 13.37 -1.45
C SER A 262 -9.46 12.35 -0.74
N THR A 263 -9.23 12.57 0.55
CA THR A 263 -8.83 11.47 1.44
C THR A 263 -10.12 10.76 1.83
N ALA A 264 -10.43 9.67 1.13
CA ALA A 264 -11.43 8.74 1.61
C ALA A 264 -10.74 7.88 2.68
N MET A 265 -11.06 8.14 3.95
CA MET A 265 -11.04 7.06 4.92
C MET A 265 -12.08 6.02 4.51
N TYR A 266 -12.24 4.96 5.28
CA TYR A 266 -13.23 3.93 5.03
C TYR A 266 -12.79 2.94 3.98
N HIS A 267 -12.08 1.91 4.43
CA HIS A 267 -12.67 0.58 4.38
C HIS A 267 -12.18 -0.26 5.58
N ARG A 268 -13.13 -0.95 6.22
CA ARG A 268 -12.91 -1.94 7.28
C ARG A 268 -12.40 -3.23 6.64
N PHE A 269 -11.16 -3.23 6.16
CA PHE A 269 -10.56 -4.44 5.61
C PHE A 269 -9.59 -5.06 6.61
N ARG A 270 -9.75 -6.37 6.81
CA ARG A 270 -8.75 -7.18 7.49
C ARG A 270 -7.98 -7.95 6.44
N LEU A 271 -6.66 -7.84 6.48
CA LEU A 271 -5.81 -8.69 5.66
C LEU A 271 -5.56 -9.99 6.41
N ALA A 272 -5.69 -11.12 5.71
CA ALA A 272 -5.18 -12.38 6.19
C ALA A 272 -4.30 -13.03 5.13
N LEU A 273 -3.32 -13.78 5.61
CA LEU A 273 -2.49 -14.67 4.81
C LEU A 273 -3.01 -16.09 5.00
N PHE A 274 -3.08 -16.85 3.93
CA PHE A 274 -3.47 -18.25 3.93
C PHE A 274 -2.25 -19.19 3.94
N GLY A 275 -2.48 -20.46 4.24
CA GLY A 275 -1.46 -21.50 4.34
C GLY A 275 -0.67 -21.77 3.05
N ASP A 276 -1.14 -21.32 1.89
CA ASP A 276 -0.41 -21.35 0.61
C ASP A 276 0.33 -20.01 0.30
N ALA A 277 0.42 -19.14 1.30
CA ALA A 277 1.02 -17.81 1.25
C ALA A 277 0.33 -16.80 0.30
N HIS A 278 -0.90 -17.05 -0.17
CA HIS A 278 -1.70 -15.98 -0.78
C HIS A 278 -2.35 -15.11 0.31
N GLY A 279 -2.58 -13.84 -0.01
CA GLY A 279 -3.22 -12.90 0.91
C GLY A 279 -4.59 -12.49 0.39
N ARG A 280 -5.58 -12.42 1.29
CA ARG A 280 -6.94 -11.96 1.00
C ARG A 280 -7.30 -10.79 1.89
N SER A 281 -8.15 -9.90 1.39
CA SER A 281 -8.82 -8.87 2.18
C SER A 281 -10.26 -9.28 2.45
N PHE A 282 -10.68 -9.21 3.70
CA PHE A 282 -12.07 -9.43 4.08
C PHE A 282 -12.75 -8.09 4.38
N PRO A 283 -13.94 -7.81 3.82
CA PRO A 283 -14.78 -6.77 4.39
C PRO A 283 -15.13 -7.16 5.83
N GLY A 284 -15.14 -6.19 6.76
CA GLY A 284 -15.67 -6.44 8.11
C GLY A 284 -17.10 -6.95 8.05
N GLU A 285 -17.54 -7.68 9.10
CA GLU A 285 -18.84 -8.39 9.20
C GLU A 285 -18.84 -9.84 8.65
N MET A 286 -17.73 -10.58 8.74
CA MET A 286 -17.71 -12.03 8.47
C MET A 286 -18.58 -12.80 9.48
N ASP A 287 -19.24 -13.87 9.05
CA ASP A 287 -19.96 -14.77 9.96
C ASP A 287 -19.00 -15.49 10.92
N ARG A 288 -19.42 -15.77 12.16
CA ARG A 288 -18.56 -16.41 13.17
C ARG A 288 -18.22 -17.85 12.82
N GLU A 289 -19.14 -18.60 12.21
CA GLU A 289 -18.89 -19.96 11.77
C GLU A 289 -17.91 -19.95 10.60
N GLU A 290 -18.08 -19.04 9.64
CA GLU A 290 -17.14 -18.82 8.53
C GLU A 290 -15.74 -18.45 9.04
N ALA A 291 -15.65 -17.50 9.97
CA ALA A 291 -14.37 -17.10 10.58
C ALA A 291 -13.69 -18.28 11.28
N ARG A 292 -14.44 -19.08 12.03
CA ARG A 292 -13.90 -20.29 12.68
C ARG A 292 -13.42 -21.30 11.64
N ALA A 293 -14.21 -21.58 10.61
CA ALA A 293 -13.85 -22.52 9.55
C ALA A 293 -12.52 -22.12 8.90
N LEU A 294 -12.38 -20.85 8.49
CA LEU A 294 -11.15 -20.32 7.90
C LEU A 294 -9.93 -20.38 8.84
N LEU A 295 -10.12 -20.26 10.15
CA LEU A 295 -9.01 -20.26 11.12
C LEU A 295 -8.50 -21.67 11.48
N THR A 296 -9.28 -22.71 11.21
CA THR A 296 -8.96 -24.09 11.62
C THR A 296 -8.45 -24.94 10.46
N ILE A 297 -7.62 -25.95 10.75
CA ILE A 297 -7.02 -26.82 9.73
C ILE A 297 -8.00 -27.90 9.21
N ALA A 298 -9.09 -28.14 9.95
CA ALA A 298 -10.10 -29.16 9.73
C ALA A 298 -11.50 -28.66 10.11
N GLY A 299 -11.80 -27.41 9.75
CA GLY A 299 -13.09 -26.74 9.93
C GLY A 299 -14.20 -27.34 9.08
N GLY A 300 -13.87 -28.06 8.00
CA GLY A 300 -14.79 -29.00 7.35
C GLY A 300 -15.79 -28.41 6.34
N GLU A 301 -15.55 -27.19 5.84
CA GLU A 301 -16.48 -26.53 4.90
C GLU A 301 -15.77 -26.04 3.64
N ALA A 302 -16.35 -26.34 2.47
CA ALA A 302 -15.98 -25.68 1.22
C ALA A 302 -16.65 -24.30 1.20
N LEU A 303 -15.93 -23.27 1.62
CA LEU A 303 -16.44 -21.91 1.64
C LEU A 303 -16.46 -21.34 0.22
N ASP A 304 -17.66 -21.26 -0.36
CA ASP A 304 -17.92 -20.58 -1.63
C ASP A 304 -17.96 -19.06 -1.37
N VAL A 305 -16.80 -18.49 -1.01
CA VAL A 305 -16.71 -17.06 -0.72
C VAL A 305 -16.55 -16.33 -2.04
N GLU A 306 -17.67 -15.84 -2.58
CA GLU A 306 -17.71 -15.08 -3.84
C GLU A 306 -16.60 -14.00 -3.89
N THR A 307 -15.90 -13.99 -5.03
CA THR A 307 -14.71 -13.19 -5.36
C THR A 307 -14.98 -11.73 -5.60
#